data_AF-A0A534NXD4-F1
#
_entry.id   AF-A0A534NXD4-F1
#
_cell.length_a   1.000
_cell.length_b   1.000
_cell.length_c   1.000
_cell.angle_alpha   90.00
_cell.angle_beta   90.00
_cell.angle_gamma   90.00
#
_symmetry.space_group_name_H-M   'P 1'
#
loop_
_entity.id
_entity.type
_entity.pdbx_description
1 polymer ?
#
loop_
_entity_poly.entity_id
_entity_poly.type
_entity_poly.pdbx_seq_one_letter_code
_entity_poly.pdbx_strand_id
1 'polypeptide(L)'
;MNDKNKNLIARIATAVVLLPLVVWLLLVGGWPFALLLGVASALCAVELNRMPVPNGEQRPPSAGLVASALAAFLIPLTAGGAMPGPAAILAALVVVAFVDSLLFERQLPRAPLRVGLAVLGAAYPGLALASLAQLRSADQGLGWIALCLAGTWANDTGAYFAGRTLGRRKLYPRISPSKTWEGAIGGLIASIAGALVVRAFLLPTVP
;
A
#
# COMPACT_ATOMS: atom_id res chain seq x y z
N MET A 1 -14.94 12.07 -30.18
CA MET A 1 -15.11 11.48 -28.82
C MET A 1 -14.54 12.46 -27.80
N ASN A 2 -15.36 12.99 -26.90
CA ASN A 2 -14.94 14.02 -25.93
C ASN A 2 -13.91 13.45 -24.92
N ASP A 3 -12.99 14.26 -24.39
CA ASP A 3 -11.87 13.77 -23.56
C ASP A 3 -12.33 13.11 -22.26
N LYS A 4 -13.50 13.52 -21.76
CA LYS A 4 -14.18 12.87 -20.62
C LYS A 4 -14.52 11.40 -20.92
N ASN A 5 -14.94 11.10 -22.14
CA ASN A 5 -15.29 9.74 -22.57
C ASN A 5 -14.03 8.90 -22.80
N LYS A 6 -12.95 9.48 -23.34
CA LYS A 6 -11.65 8.80 -23.46
C LYS A 6 -11.11 8.37 -22.10
N ASN A 7 -11.16 9.26 -21.10
CA ASN A 7 -10.75 8.95 -19.74
C ASN A 7 -11.63 7.89 -19.08
N LEU A 8 -12.94 7.92 -19.31
CA LEU A 8 -13.85 6.89 -18.79
C LEU A 8 -13.55 5.52 -19.41
N ILE A 9 -13.37 5.46 -20.73
CA ILE A 9 -13.03 4.22 -21.44
C ILE A 9 -11.68 3.68 -20.95
N ALA A 10 -10.66 4.54 -20.79
CA ALA A 10 -9.37 4.12 -20.27
C ALA A 10 -9.48 3.50 -18.86
N ARG A 11 -10.28 4.10 -17.97
CA ARG A 11 -10.51 3.57 -16.61
C ARG A 11 -11.25 2.23 -16.62
N ILE A 12 -12.26 2.09 -17.47
CA ILE A 12 -13.02 0.83 -17.60
C ILE A 12 -12.10 -0.25 -18.19
N ALA A 13 -11.35 0.07 -19.24
CA ALA A 13 -10.43 -0.88 -19.87
C ALA A 13 -9.35 -1.37 -18.90
N THR A 14 -8.72 -0.48 -18.13
CA THR A 14 -7.72 -0.88 -17.13
C THR A 14 -8.35 -1.71 -16.02
N ALA A 15 -9.54 -1.37 -15.53
CA ALA A 15 -10.23 -2.16 -14.52
C ALA A 15 -10.61 -3.56 -15.03
N VAL A 16 -11.12 -3.68 -16.25
CA VAL A 16 -11.52 -4.96 -16.86
C VAL A 16 -10.33 -5.89 -17.08
N VAL A 17 -9.13 -5.36 -17.31
CA VAL A 17 -7.92 -6.19 -17.49
C VAL A 17 -7.23 -6.49 -16.16
N LEU A 18 -7.03 -5.47 -15.32
CA LEU A 18 -6.28 -5.63 -14.08
C LEU A 18 -7.07 -6.39 -13.00
N LEU A 19 -8.38 -6.18 -12.89
CA LEU A 19 -9.16 -6.80 -11.83
C LEU A 19 -9.19 -8.34 -11.95
N PRO A 20 -9.48 -8.95 -13.11
CA PRO A 20 -9.41 -10.41 -13.25
C PRO A 20 -8.01 -10.96 -13.03
N LEU A 21 -6.97 -10.25 -13.49
CA LEU A 21 -5.59 -10.66 -13.27
C LEU A 21 -5.25 -10.67 -11.78
N VAL A 22 -5.60 -9.62 -11.03
CA VAL A 22 -5.36 -9.53 -9.59
C VAL A 22 -6.14 -10.60 -8.84
N VAL A 23 -7.41 -10.83 -9.19
CA VAL A 23 -8.23 -11.89 -8.59
C VAL A 23 -7.64 -13.27 -8.90
N TRP A 24 -7.22 -13.52 -10.13
CA TRP A 24 -6.57 -14.76 -10.51
C TRP A 24 -5.29 -15.02 -9.70
N LEU A 25 -4.41 -14.02 -9.60
CA LEU A 25 -3.18 -14.12 -8.82
C LEU A 25 -3.46 -14.30 -7.32
N LEU A 26 -4.51 -13.67 -6.80
CA LEU A 26 -4.98 -13.88 -5.43
C LEU A 26 -5.45 -15.33 -5.21
N LEU A 27 -6.21 -15.90 -6.15
CA LEU A 27 -6.68 -17.28 -6.07
C LEU A 27 -5.52 -18.28 -6.13
N VAL A 28 -4.56 -18.06 -7.04
CA VAL A 28 -3.35 -18.90 -7.15
C VAL A 28 -2.48 -18.81 -5.88
N GLY A 29 -2.34 -17.61 -5.30
CA GLY A 29 -1.51 -17.39 -4.10
C GLY A 29 -0.02 -17.60 -4.36
N GLY A 30 0.74 -17.94 -3.31
CA GLY A 30 2.16 -18.31 -3.41
C GLY A 30 3.07 -17.23 -4.00
N TRP A 31 4.12 -17.65 -4.71
CA TRP A 31 5.11 -16.74 -5.32
C TRP A 31 4.52 -15.82 -6.41
N PRO A 32 3.53 -16.22 -7.24
CA PRO A 32 2.92 -15.28 -8.20
C PRO A 32 2.20 -14.12 -7.52
N PHE A 33 1.49 -14.38 -6.42
CA PHE A 33 0.84 -13.32 -5.63
C PHE A 33 1.87 -12.43 -4.94
N ALA A 34 2.94 -13.01 -4.38
CA ALA A 34 4.04 -12.23 -3.80
C ALA A 34 4.74 -11.34 -4.85
N LEU A 35 4.88 -11.81 -6.09
CA LEU A 35 5.43 -11.01 -7.19
C LEU A 35 4.55 -9.81 -7.53
N LEU A 36 3.23 -10.00 -7.61
CA LEU A 36 2.27 -8.89 -7.79
C LEU A 36 2.43 -7.84 -6.69
N LEU A 37 2.49 -8.28 -5.44
CA LEU A 37 2.64 -7.42 -4.28
C LEU A 37 4.00 -6.71 -4.27
N GLY A 38 5.06 -7.38 -4.70
CA GLY A 38 6.40 -6.79 -4.88
C GLY A 38 6.42 -5.71 -5.96
N VAL A 39 5.78 -5.94 -7.11
CA VAL A 39 5.66 -4.90 -8.15
C VAL A 39 4.85 -3.71 -7.62
N ALA A 40 3.72 -3.97 -6.95
CA ALA A 40 2.89 -2.91 -6.39
C ALA A 40 3.65 -2.10 -5.31
N SER A 41 4.39 -2.75 -4.41
CA SER A 41 5.18 -2.06 -3.39
C SER A 41 6.30 -1.21 -4.00
N ALA A 42 6.96 -1.71 -5.05
CA ALA A 42 8.01 -0.97 -5.76
C ALA A 42 7.46 0.30 -6.42
N LEU A 43 6.29 0.21 -7.07
CA LEU A 43 5.61 1.38 -7.65
C LEU A 43 5.27 2.41 -6.58
N CYS A 44 4.66 1.97 -5.46
CA CYS A 44 4.39 2.83 -4.32
C CYS A 44 5.66 3.48 -3.75
N ALA A 45 6.77 2.73 -3.66
CA ALA A 45 8.06 3.23 -3.20
C ALA A 45 8.60 4.32 -4.12
N VAL A 46 8.51 4.12 -5.44
CA VAL A 46 8.92 5.11 -6.45
C VAL A 46 8.09 6.38 -6.31
N GLU A 47 6.77 6.26 -6.20
CA GLU A 47 5.87 7.41 -6.02
C GLU A 47 6.19 8.18 -4.73
N LEU A 48 6.36 7.47 -3.60
CA LEU A 48 6.69 8.08 -2.31
C LEU A 48 8.04 8.83 -2.35
N ASN A 49 9.07 8.22 -2.95
CA ASN A 49 10.39 8.85 -3.05
C ASN A 49 10.41 10.07 -3.99
N ARG A 50 9.50 10.11 -4.96
CA ARG A 50 9.35 11.21 -5.92
C ARG A 50 8.41 12.31 -5.45
N MET A 51 7.74 12.14 -4.30
CA MET A 51 6.90 13.20 -3.75
C MET A 51 7.73 14.46 -3.53
N PRO A 52 7.26 15.63 -4.01
CA PRO A 52 7.98 16.88 -3.84
C PRO A 52 8.21 17.16 -2.35
N VAL A 53 9.45 17.46 -2.00
CA VAL A 53 9.80 17.99 -0.68
C VAL A 53 9.51 19.49 -0.64
N PRO A 54 9.39 20.10 0.57
CA PRO A 54 9.24 21.55 0.70
C PRO A 54 10.28 22.28 -0.16
N ASN A 55 9.82 23.28 -0.92
CA ASN A 55 10.54 24.04 -1.97
C ASN A 55 10.48 23.46 -3.41
N GLY A 56 9.73 22.40 -3.66
CA GLY A 56 9.36 21.99 -5.02
C GLY A 56 10.50 21.42 -5.88
N GLU A 57 11.65 21.12 -5.27
CA GLU A 57 12.76 20.49 -5.95
C GLU A 57 12.38 19.05 -6.34
N GLN A 58 12.34 18.80 -7.65
CA GLN A 58 12.22 17.45 -8.18
C GLN A 58 13.54 16.71 -7.95
N ARG A 59 13.46 15.53 -7.34
CA ARG A 59 14.63 14.74 -7.02
C ARG A 59 15.08 13.97 -8.26
N PRO A 60 16.34 14.12 -8.71
CA PRO A 60 16.85 13.26 -9.76
C PRO A 60 16.86 11.80 -9.25
N PRO A 61 16.68 10.81 -10.13
CA PRO A 61 16.80 9.41 -9.74
C PRO A 61 18.19 9.17 -9.14
N SER A 62 18.22 8.75 -7.86
CA SER A 62 19.46 8.43 -7.13
C SER A 62 19.58 6.92 -6.89
N ALA A 63 20.77 6.45 -6.52
CA ALA A 63 20.96 5.03 -6.18
C ALA A 63 20.11 4.65 -4.96
N GLY A 64 19.86 5.59 -4.04
CA GLY A 64 18.96 5.42 -2.90
C GLY A 64 17.50 5.18 -3.30
N LEU A 65 17.00 5.86 -4.34
CA LEU A 65 15.64 5.61 -4.86
C LEU A 65 15.53 4.22 -5.49
N VAL A 66 16.51 3.85 -6.32
CA VAL A 66 16.53 2.52 -6.96
C VAL A 66 16.62 1.43 -5.89
N ALA A 67 17.47 1.60 -4.89
CA ALA A 67 17.58 0.70 -3.76
C ALA A 67 16.28 0.62 -2.94
N SER A 68 15.60 1.75 -2.73
CA SER A 68 14.29 1.79 -2.05
C SER A 68 13.22 1.00 -2.80
N ALA A 69 13.11 1.19 -4.11
CA ALA A 69 12.17 0.46 -4.95
C ALA A 69 12.49 -1.04 -5.02
N LEU A 70 13.78 -1.40 -5.13
CA LEU A 70 14.22 -2.79 -5.08
C LEU A 70 13.96 -3.43 -3.72
N ALA A 71 14.23 -2.72 -2.62
CA ALA A 71 13.92 -3.21 -1.28
C ALA A 71 12.41 -3.42 -1.11
N ALA A 72 11.57 -2.46 -1.49
CA ALA A 72 10.12 -2.61 -1.51
C ALA A 72 9.67 -3.84 -2.32
N PHE A 73 10.27 -4.07 -3.49
CA PHE A 73 9.98 -5.23 -4.35
C PHE A 73 10.31 -6.56 -3.67
N LEU A 74 11.49 -6.65 -3.04
CA LEU A 74 11.99 -7.87 -2.44
C LEU A 74 11.26 -8.26 -1.14
N ILE A 75 10.78 -7.28 -0.36
CA ILE A 75 10.20 -7.53 0.96
C ILE A 75 8.99 -8.49 0.91
N PRO A 76 7.98 -8.34 0.03
CA PRO A 76 6.88 -9.32 -0.09
C PRO A 76 7.32 -10.73 -0.53
N LEU A 77 8.40 -10.84 -1.31
CA LEU A 77 8.94 -12.12 -1.79
C LEU A 77 9.59 -12.94 -0.65
N THR A 78 9.93 -12.31 0.47
CA THR A 78 10.48 -13.00 1.65
C THR A 78 9.47 -13.92 2.34
N ALA A 79 8.17 -13.77 2.08
CA ALA A 79 7.11 -14.60 2.67
C ALA A 79 7.26 -16.09 2.37
N GLY A 80 7.99 -16.46 1.31
CA GLY A 80 8.29 -17.86 0.96
C GLY A 80 9.51 -18.46 1.68
N GLY A 81 10.21 -17.70 2.53
CA GLY A 81 11.34 -18.19 3.35
C GLY A 81 12.67 -18.39 2.61
N ALA A 82 12.72 -18.26 1.27
CA ALA A 82 13.94 -18.46 0.48
C ALA A 82 14.90 -17.25 0.45
N MET A 83 14.45 -16.09 0.92
CA MET A 83 15.22 -14.83 0.88
C MET A 83 15.58 -14.34 2.29
N PRO A 84 16.63 -13.50 2.42
CA PRO A 84 16.88 -12.78 3.67
C PRO A 84 15.62 -12.05 4.13
N GLY A 85 15.32 -12.11 5.43
CA GLY A 85 14.10 -11.51 5.97
C GLY A 85 14.07 -9.98 5.78
N PRO A 86 12.89 -9.35 5.93
CA PRO A 86 12.72 -7.91 5.69
C PRO A 86 13.70 -7.02 6.46
N ALA A 87 14.09 -7.42 7.68
CA ALA A 87 15.07 -6.69 8.49
C ALA A 87 16.45 -6.59 7.82
N ALA A 88 16.92 -7.68 7.20
CA ALA A 88 18.20 -7.69 6.50
C ALA A 88 18.18 -6.80 5.25
N ILE A 89 17.07 -6.85 4.50
CA ILE A 89 16.85 -6.00 3.33
C ILE A 89 16.84 -4.52 3.73
N LEU A 90 16.12 -4.16 4.79
CA LEU A 90 16.06 -2.78 5.29
C LEU A 90 17.41 -2.32 5.84
N ALA A 91 18.16 -3.17 6.53
CA ALA A 91 19.51 -2.84 7.00
C ALA A 91 20.46 -2.56 5.82
N ALA A 92 20.42 -3.39 4.78
CA ALA A 92 21.21 -3.17 3.56
C ALA A 92 20.79 -1.87 2.86
N LEU A 93 19.48 -1.59 2.77
CA LEU A 93 18.96 -0.34 2.22
C LEU A 93 19.47 0.89 2.99
N VAL A 94 19.48 0.83 4.33
CA VAL A 94 20.00 1.92 5.16
C VAL A 94 21.45 2.23 4.78
N VAL A 95 22.31 1.20 4.66
CA VAL A 95 23.70 1.38 4.24
C VAL A 95 23.79 2.01 2.85
N VAL A 96 23.06 1.48 1.87
CA VAL A 96 23.07 2.02 0.49
C VAL A 96 22.56 3.47 0.44
N ALA A 97 21.49 3.78 1.15
CA ALA A 97 20.93 5.13 1.21
C ALA A 97 21.89 6.12 1.88
N PHE A 98 22.59 5.69 2.95
CA PHE A 98 23.64 6.50 3.58
C PHE A 98 24.81 6.76 2.64
N VAL A 99 25.30 5.73 1.94
CA VAL A 99 26.40 5.87 0.97
C VAL A 99 26.00 6.77 -0.20
N ASP A 100 24.81 6.58 -0.77
CA ASP A 100 24.25 7.45 -1.82
C ASP A 100 24.18 8.90 -1.35
N SER A 101 23.71 9.12 -0.12
CA SER A 101 23.64 10.46 0.44
C SER A 101 25.02 11.06 0.70
N LEU A 102 26.00 10.28 1.18
CA LEU A 102 27.35 10.78 1.46
C LEU A 102 28.09 11.18 0.18
N LEU A 103 27.90 10.43 -0.90
CA LEU A 103 28.61 10.64 -2.17
C LEU A 103 27.95 11.68 -3.07
N PHE A 104 26.61 11.81 -3.04
CA PHE A 104 25.86 12.58 -4.04
C PHE A 104 24.99 13.70 -3.46
N GLU A 105 24.78 13.81 -2.15
CA GLU A 105 24.10 14.96 -1.56
C GLU A 105 25.11 16.07 -1.26
N ARG A 106 24.97 17.19 -1.97
CA ARG A 106 25.81 18.38 -1.79
C ARG A 106 25.44 19.17 -0.54
N GLN A 107 24.19 19.05 -0.08
CA GLN A 107 23.68 19.73 1.10
C GLN A 107 23.50 18.74 2.26
N LEU A 108 24.54 18.57 3.08
CA LEU A 108 24.54 17.64 4.23
C LEU A 108 23.29 17.72 5.12
N PRO A 109 22.67 18.89 5.40
CA PRO A 109 21.43 18.96 6.18
C PRO A 109 20.25 18.17 5.57
N ARG A 110 20.28 17.85 4.27
CA ARG A 110 19.24 17.07 3.59
C ARG A 110 19.49 15.56 3.62
N ALA A 111 20.67 15.13 4.03
CA ALA A 111 21.02 13.70 4.06
C ALA A 111 20.07 12.85 4.91
N PRO A 112 19.69 13.25 6.14
CA PRO A 112 18.73 12.47 6.94
C PRO A 112 17.36 12.34 6.27
N LEU A 113 16.91 13.40 5.58
CA LEU A 113 15.65 13.37 4.85
C LEU A 113 15.71 12.44 3.63
N ARG A 114 16.84 12.38 2.92
CA ARG A 114 17.02 11.43 1.79
C ARG A 114 17.00 9.99 2.26
N VAL A 115 17.80 9.69 3.28
CA VAL A 115 17.84 8.34 3.88
C VAL A 115 16.47 7.96 4.45
N GLY A 116 15.84 8.87 5.19
CA GLY A 116 14.52 8.67 5.75
C GLY A 116 13.45 8.37 4.70
N LEU A 117 13.46 9.09 3.57
CA LEU A 117 12.51 8.83 2.48
C LEU A 117 12.79 7.53 1.73
N ALA A 118 14.06 7.17 1.52
CA ALA A 118 14.41 5.88 0.93
C ALA A 118 13.95 4.72 1.82
N VAL A 119 14.21 4.80 3.12
CA VAL A 119 13.80 3.79 4.09
C VAL A 119 12.28 3.74 4.23
N LEU A 120 11.60 4.87 4.39
CA LEU A 120 10.14 4.93 4.48
C LEU A 120 9.48 4.43 3.19
N GLY A 121 10.04 4.80 2.04
CA GLY A 121 9.60 4.36 0.72
C GLY A 121 9.65 2.85 0.54
N ALA A 122 10.63 2.18 1.14
CA ALA A 122 10.69 0.73 1.12
C ALA A 122 9.83 0.09 2.21
N ALA A 123 10.01 0.55 3.45
CA ALA A 123 9.45 -0.06 4.64
C ALA A 123 7.92 0.03 4.66
N TYR A 124 7.34 1.19 4.34
CA TYR A 124 5.90 1.40 4.43
C TYR A 124 5.11 0.51 3.46
N PRO A 125 5.26 0.63 2.13
CA PRO A 125 4.53 -0.24 1.21
C PRO A 125 5.06 -1.67 1.19
N GLY A 126 6.37 -1.87 1.37
CA GLY A 126 6.99 -3.20 1.35
C GLY A 126 6.48 -4.08 2.50
N LEU A 127 6.56 -3.60 3.75
CA LEU A 127 6.09 -4.37 4.90
C LEU A 127 4.57 -4.54 4.89
N ALA A 128 3.81 -3.50 4.53
CA ALA A 128 2.35 -3.58 4.47
C ALA A 128 1.88 -4.66 3.47
N LEU A 129 2.47 -4.69 2.27
CA LEU A 129 2.12 -5.70 1.27
C LEU A 129 2.75 -7.08 1.57
N ALA A 130 3.90 -7.14 2.24
CA ALA A 130 4.43 -8.41 2.74
C ALA A 130 3.53 -9.05 3.79
N SER A 131 2.84 -8.27 4.63
CA SER A 131 1.82 -8.80 5.53
C SER A 131 0.69 -9.48 4.78
N LEU A 132 0.24 -8.95 3.63
CA LEU A 132 -0.75 -9.61 2.78
C LEU A 132 -0.21 -10.90 2.13
N ALA A 133 1.06 -10.90 1.71
CA ALA A 133 1.70 -12.10 1.19
C ALA A 133 1.79 -13.22 2.24
N GLN A 134 2.17 -12.88 3.48
CA GLN A 134 2.20 -13.81 4.60
C GLN A 134 0.80 -14.31 4.96
N LEU A 135 -0.18 -13.41 4.98
CA LEU A 135 -1.58 -13.75 5.26
C LEU A 135 -2.15 -14.70 4.22
N ARG A 136 -1.79 -14.56 2.93
CA ARG A 136 -2.19 -15.49 1.86
C ARG A 136 -1.67 -16.90 2.09
N SER A 137 -0.46 -17.01 2.65
CA SER A 137 0.23 -18.27 2.90
C SER A 137 -0.20 -18.94 4.21
N ALA A 138 -0.92 -18.24 5.07
CA ALA A 138 -1.48 -18.81 6.29
C ALA A 138 -2.67 -19.74 6.00
N ASP A 139 -3.03 -20.55 7.00
CA ASP A 139 -4.25 -21.35 6.96
C ASP A 139 -5.47 -20.45 6.74
N GLN A 140 -6.35 -20.86 5.83
CA GLN A 140 -7.50 -20.06 5.39
C GLN A 140 -7.12 -18.67 4.83
N GLY A 141 -5.91 -18.53 4.26
CA GLY A 141 -5.37 -17.24 3.81
C GLY A 141 -6.24 -16.45 2.83
N LEU A 142 -7.06 -17.13 2.01
CA LEU A 142 -8.06 -16.47 1.17
C LEU A 142 -9.14 -15.76 1.98
N GLY A 143 -9.64 -16.40 3.04
CA GLY A 143 -10.63 -15.81 3.95
C GLY A 143 -10.07 -14.60 4.69
N TRP A 144 -8.80 -14.67 5.11
CA TRP A 144 -8.13 -13.55 5.75
C TRP A 144 -7.90 -12.35 4.82
N ILE A 145 -7.54 -12.58 3.55
CA ILE A 145 -7.44 -11.48 2.59
C ILE A 145 -8.82 -10.91 2.27
N ALA A 146 -9.83 -11.77 2.10
CA ALA A 146 -11.20 -11.33 1.92
C ALA A 146 -11.67 -10.46 3.10
N LEU A 147 -11.26 -10.78 4.33
CA LEU A 147 -11.54 -9.97 5.51
C LEU A 147 -10.91 -8.58 5.40
N CYS A 148 -9.63 -8.49 5.02
CA CYS A 148 -8.96 -7.20 4.82
C CYS A 148 -9.63 -6.36 3.72
N LEU A 149 -9.96 -6.98 2.59
CA LEU A 149 -10.61 -6.29 1.47
C LEU A 149 -12.03 -5.85 1.81
N ALA A 150 -12.84 -6.74 2.35
CA ALA A 150 -14.21 -6.42 2.75
C ALA A 150 -14.25 -5.35 3.84
N GLY A 151 -13.37 -5.45 4.84
CA GLY A 151 -13.28 -4.45 5.91
C GLY A 151 -12.91 -3.06 5.38
N THR A 152 -11.88 -2.96 4.52
CA THR A 152 -11.47 -1.67 3.95
C THR A 152 -12.49 -1.09 2.98
N TRP A 153 -13.09 -1.92 2.12
CA TRP A 153 -14.12 -1.46 1.16
C TRP A 153 -15.43 -1.07 1.86
N ALA A 154 -15.86 -1.85 2.86
CA ALA A 154 -17.02 -1.51 3.67
C ALA A 154 -16.74 -0.25 4.51
N ASN A 155 -15.53 -0.08 5.06
CA ASN A 155 -15.12 1.14 5.74
C ASN A 155 -15.30 2.37 4.85
N ASP A 156 -14.72 2.36 3.66
CA ASP A 156 -14.73 3.52 2.76
C ASP A 156 -16.15 3.85 2.30
N THR A 157 -16.96 2.82 2.03
CA THR A 157 -18.37 2.96 1.67
C THR A 157 -19.18 3.54 2.82
N GLY A 158 -19.08 2.97 4.02
CA GLY A 158 -19.80 3.41 5.21
C GLY A 158 -19.39 4.81 5.63
N ALA A 159 -18.10 5.12 5.59
CA ALA A 159 -17.56 6.43 5.93
C ALA A 159 -18.01 7.50 4.93
N TYR A 160 -18.08 7.17 3.65
CA TYR A 160 -18.60 8.06 2.63
C TYR A 160 -20.08 8.40 2.86
N PHE A 161 -20.94 7.39 3.03
CA PHE A 161 -22.38 7.63 3.18
C PHE A 161 -22.72 8.31 4.51
N ALA A 162 -22.17 7.84 5.63
CA ALA A 162 -22.38 8.46 6.94
C ALA A 162 -21.77 9.86 7.00
N GLY A 163 -20.56 10.05 6.44
CA GLY A 163 -19.90 11.35 6.40
C GLY A 163 -20.64 12.37 5.54
N ARG A 164 -21.28 11.94 4.44
CA ARG A 164 -22.05 12.82 3.56
C ARG A 164 -23.44 13.18 4.11
N THR A 165 -24.10 12.26 4.81
CA THR A 165 -25.48 12.44 5.28
C THR A 165 -25.55 13.00 6.71
N LEU A 166 -24.66 12.56 7.59
CA LEU A 166 -24.67 12.88 9.03
C LEU A 166 -23.46 13.72 9.46
N GLY A 167 -22.50 13.95 8.57
CA GLY A 167 -21.24 14.63 8.90
C GLY A 167 -21.45 16.06 9.37
N ARG A 168 -21.09 16.33 10.63
CA ARG A 168 -21.13 17.67 11.23
C ARG A 168 -19.77 18.07 11.77
N ARG A 169 -19.09 17.16 12.47
CA ARG A 169 -17.80 17.44 13.10
C ARG A 169 -16.66 16.94 12.22
N LYS A 170 -15.81 17.87 11.76
CA LYS A 170 -14.60 17.52 11.01
C LYS A 170 -13.64 16.73 11.89
N LEU A 171 -13.08 15.66 11.32
CA LEU A 171 -12.15 14.77 12.02
C LEU A 171 -10.76 15.40 12.11
N TYR A 172 -10.20 15.80 10.95
CA TYR A 172 -8.87 16.40 10.92
C TYR A 172 -8.70 17.35 9.71
N PRO A 173 -9.15 18.61 9.85
CA PRO A 173 -9.21 19.57 8.74
C PRO A 173 -7.87 19.84 8.04
N ARG A 174 -6.77 19.78 8.79
CA ARG A 174 -5.42 20.14 8.29
C ARG A 174 -4.88 19.18 7.23
N ILE A 175 -5.19 17.89 7.32
CA ILE A 175 -4.75 16.88 6.31
C ILE A 175 -5.91 16.48 5.40
N SER A 176 -7.13 16.36 5.93
CA SER A 176 -8.28 15.90 5.15
C SER A 176 -9.55 16.68 5.51
N PRO A 177 -9.85 17.78 4.79
CA PRO A 177 -10.98 18.66 5.10
C PRO A 177 -12.35 17.99 4.91
N SER A 178 -12.42 16.90 4.16
CA SER A 178 -13.67 16.18 3.88
C SER A 178 -14.00 15.10 4.93
N LYS A 179 -13.06 14.67 5.77
CA LYS A 179 -13.31 13.61 6.77
C LYS A 179 -14.05 14.15 7.99
N THR A 180 -15.04 13.40 8.46
CA THR A 180 -15.86 13.71 9.65
C THR A 180 -15.82 12.58 10.66
N TRP A 181 -16.07 12.90 11.94
CA TRP A 181 -16.18 11.91 13.01
C TRP A 181 -17.36 10.96 12.78
N GLU A 182 -18.50 11.49 12.31
CA GLU A 182 -19.67 10.68 12.00
C GLU A 182 -19.40 9.72 10.84
N GLY A 183 -18.62 10.16 9.84
CA GLY A 183 -18.11 9.29 8.79
C GLY A 183 -17.21 8.19 9.34
N ALA A 184 -16.24 8.51 10.21
CA ALA A 184 -15.35 7.51 10.79
C ALA A 184 -16.12 6.42 11.58
N ILE A 185 -17.14 6.82 12.35
CA ILE A 185 -17.99 5.88 13.09
C ILE A 185 -18.82 5.03 12.12
N GLY A 186 -19.41 5.62 11.07
CA GLY A 186 -20.15 4.88 10.05
C GLY A 186 -19.27 3.88 9.29
N GLY A 187 -18.03 4.25 8.98
CA GLY A 187 -17.04 3.36 8.39
C GLY A 187 -16.68 2.20 9.31
N LEU A 188 -16.47 2.46 10.60
CA LEU A 188 -16.22 1.41 11.61
C LEU A 188 -17.38 0.41 11.67
N ILE A 189 -18.62 0.89 11.78
CA ILE A 189 -19.81 0.01 11.83
C ILE A 189 -19.91 -0.84 10.55
N ALA A 190 -19.73 -0.23 9.38
CA ALA A 190 -19.75 -0.94 8.10
C ALA A 190 -18.63 -1.98 8.00
N SER A 191 -17.43 -1.67 8.51
CA SER A 191 -16.29 -2.59 8.57
C SER A 191 -16.60 -3.82 9.43
N ILE A 192 -17.23 -3.61 10.60
CA ILE A 192 -17.67 -4.69 11.48
C ILE A 192 -18.70 -5.57 10.77
N ALA A 193 -19.69 -4.97 10.11
CA ALA A 193 -20.68 -5.72 9.34
C ALA A 193 -20.03 -6.55 8.21
N GLY A 194 -19.12 -5.94 7.44
CA GLY A 194 -18.36 -6.63 6.40
C GLY A 194 -17.52 -7.79 6.96
N ALA A 195 -16.89 -7.59 8.12
CA ALA A 195 -16.12 -8.62 8.80
C ALA A 195 -17.01 -9.81 9.26
N LEU A 196 -18.20 -9.54 9.80
CA LEU A 196 -19.15 -10.58 10.20
C LEU A 196 -19.65 -11.39 9.00
N VAL A 197 -19.89 -10.75 7.86
CA VAL A 197 -20.25 -11.43 6.60
C VAL A 197 -19.11 -12.34 6.15
N VAL A 198 -17.87 -11.85 6.10
CA VAL A 198 -16.71 -12.69 5.74
C VAL A 198 -16.53 -13.84 6.71
N ARG A 199 -16.66 -13.60 8.02
CA ARG A 199 -16.59 -14.65 9.03
C ARG A 199 -17.61 -15.76 8.76
N ALA A 200 -18.86 -15.40 8.49
CA ALA A 200 -19.94 -16.37 8.26
C ALA A 200 -19.71 -17.27 7.03
N PHE A 201 -19.15 -16.72 5.94
CA PHE A 201 -19.04 -17.44 4.66
C PHE A 201 -17.65 -18.00 4.35
N LEU A 202 -16.57 -17.35 4.81
CA LEU A 202 -15.20 -17.65 4.39
C LEU A 202 -14.27 -18.03 5.53
N LEU A 203 -14.64 -17.75 6.78
CA LEU A 203 -13.87 -18.13 7.99
C LEU A 203 -14.79 -18.76 9.06
N PRO A 204 -15.61 -19.78 8.73
CA PRO A 204 -16.62 -20.31 9.65
C PRO A 204 -16.04 -21.02 10.87
N THR A 205 -14.78 -21.46 10.79
CA THR A 205 -14.10 -22.17 11.90
C THR A 205 -13.41 -21.22 12.87
N VAL A 206 -13.34 -19.93 12.55
CA VAL A 206 -12.74 -18.92 13.44
C VAL A 206 -13.79 -18.57 14.51
N PRO A 207 -13.41 -18.58 15.81
CA PRO A 207 -14.33 -18.31 16.91
C PRO A 207 -15.04 -16.95 16.81
#